data_AF-A0A839F499-F1
#
_entry.id   AF-A0A839F499-F1
#
_cell.length_a   1.000
_cell.length_b   1.000
_cell.length_c   1.000
_cell.angle_alpha   90.00
_cell.angle_beta   90.00
_cell.angle_gamma   90.00
#
_symmetry.space_group_name_H-M   'P 1'
#
loop_
_entity.id
_entity.type
_entity.pdbx_description
1 polymer ?
#
loop_
_entity_poly.entity_id
_entity_poly.type
_entity_poly.pdbx_seq_one_letter_code
_entity_poly.pdbx_strand_id
1 'polypeptide(L)'
;MRIRLALAGLLLVLAVPCSAVPPSWDEVVFADEFDAITDCPDTILVPDGTQRLRLLKSDIQYGAQPAYRRDVPLAEYDDIWGHNNPYDGVTSWPGVTGAAPVFKQFHRWNYVAAHFHTPATVVPGMFGSFVNPASVPSPHTTIAISYACGDFSRWLPSPGCLARDVPSADGMMIFWQFNTSSPALACDLRPDTDYYINVIQADAVYDPECSGDICTISPWRGG
;
A
#
# COMPACT_ATOMS: atom_id res chain seq x y z
N MET A 1 8.58 42.68 -67.16
CA MET A 1 7.37 43.16 -66.44
C MET A 1 6.64 41.95 -65.86
N ARG A 2 6.58 41.83 -64.51
CA ARG A 2 5.80 40.89 -63.64
C ARG A 2 6.22 39.40 -63.73
N ILE A 3 6.98 38.82 -62.78
CA ILE A 3 6.67 38.35 -61.40
C ILE A 3 5.39 37.53 -61.30
N ARG A 4 5.50 36.22 -60.98
CA ARG A 4 4.83 35.54 -59.83
C ARG A 4 5.58 34.26 -59.40
N LEU A 5 5.93 34.23 -58.12
CA LEU A 5 6.33 33.07 -57.31
C LEU A 5 5.12 32.20 -56.98
N ALA A 6 5.37 30.91 -56.72
CA ALA A 6 4.68 30.17 -55.65
C ALA A 6 5.65 29.11 -55.08
N LEU A 7 6.22 29.39 -53.90
CA LEU A 7 6.93 28.44 -53.05
C LEU A 7 5.88 27.52 -52.40
N ALA A 8 6.04 26.20 -52.55
CA ALA A 8 5.32 25.21 -51.75
C ALA A 8 6.16 24.88 -50.51
N GLY A 9 5.53 24.96 -49.34
CA GLY A 9 6.16 24.92 -48.04
C GLY A 9 6.58 23.52 -47.59
N LEU A 10 7.63 23.49 -46.77
CA LEU A 10 7.98 22.36 -45.94
C LEU A 10 8.08 22.87 -44.50
N LEU A 11 7.01 22.72 -43.73
CA LEU A 11 7.03 22.93 -42.27
C LEU A 11 7.54 21.63 -41.63
N LEU A 12 8.79 21.64 -41.16
CA LEU A 12 9.25 20.67 -40.17
C LEU A 12 8.73 21.11 -38.80
N VAL A 13 7.74 20.38 -38.28
CA VAL A 13 7.34 20.48 -36.88
C VAL A 13 8.30 19.61 -36.07
N LEU A 14 9.23 20.26 -35.37
CA LEU A 14 10.04 19.61 -34.34
C LEU A 14 9.12 19.28 -33.15
N ALA A 15 8.80 18.00 -32.97
CA ALA A 15 8.12 17.51 -31.78
C ALA A 15 9.04 17.71 -30.57
N VAL A 16 8.60 18.55 -29.64
CA VAL A 16 9.22 18.75 -28.33
C VAL A 16 9.10 17.43 -27.54
N PRO A 17 10.14 16.97 -26.82
CA PRO A 17 9.99 15.88 -25.87
C PRO A 17 9.06 16.37 -24.76
N CYS A 18 7.85 15.84 -24.73
CA CYS A 18 6.91 16.08 -23.64
C CYS A 18 7.48 15.40 -22.39
N SER A 19 8.15 16.16 -21.54
CA SER A 19 8.38 15.74 -20.15
C SER A 19 7.03 15.80 -19.44
N ALA A 20 6.25 14.73 -19.54
CA ALA A 20 5.01 14.61 -18.81
C ALA A 20 5.36 14.67 -17.31
N VAL A 21 4.86 15.70 -16.63
CA VAL A 21 4.83 15.73 -15.17
C VAL A 21 4.05 14.49 -14.73
N PRO A 22 4.58 13.65 -13.83
CA PRO A 22 3.82 12.49 -13.36
C PRO A 22 2.47 12.98 -12.81
N PRO A 23 1.36 12.30 -13.15
CA PRO A 23 0.04 12.71 -12.72
C PRO A 23 0.01 12.85 -11.20
N SER A 24 -0.82 13.80 -10.72
CA SER A 24 -1.06 13.89 -9.29
C SER A 24 -1.59 12.53 -8.80
N TRP A 25 -1.25 12.17 -7.56
CA TRP A 25 -1.69 10.92 -6.95
C TRP A 25 -3.23 10.75 -6.83
N ASP A 26 -4.00 11.78 -7.20
CA ASP A 26 -5.47 11.77 -7.29
C ASP A 26 -5.97 11.35 -8.69
N GLU A 27 -5.09 11.29 -9.69
CA GLU A 27 -5.33 10.85 -11.06
C GLU A 27 -4.70 9.46 -11.25
N VAL A 28 -5.11 8.52 -10.39
CA VAL A 28 -4.74 7.12 -10.57
C VAL A 28 -5.62 6.52 -11.66
N VAL A 29 -5.16 6.61 -12.91
CA VAL A 29 -5.76 5.85 -14.01
C VAL A 29 -5.21 4.43 -13.93
N PHE A 30 -5.91 3.59 -13.19
CA PHE A 30 -5.79 2.17 -13.39
C PHE A 30 -6.47 1.79 -14.70
N ALA A 31 -5.95 0.78 -15.41
CA ALA A 31 -6.64 0.17 -16.55
C ALA A 31 -8.12 -0.07 -16.18
N ASP A 32 -9.00 0.10 -17.16
CA ASP A 32 -10.47 0.09 -17.07
C ASP A 32 -11.10 -1.22 -16.52
N GLU A 33 -10.39 -2.01 -15.70
CA GLU A 33 -10.70 -3.40 -15.36
C GLU A 33 -10.88 -3.68 -13.84
N PHE A 34 -11.00 -2.67 -12.98
CA PHE A 34 -11.40 -2.89 -11.57
C PHE A 34 -12.93 -3.04 -11.42
N ASP A 35 -13.55 -3.82 -12.29
CA ASP A 35 -15.01 -3.99 -12.34
C ASP A 35 -15.55 -4.95 -11.26
N ALA A 36 -14.69 -5.68 -10.56
CA ALA A 36 -15.06 -6.54 -9.42
C ALA A 36 -14.20 -6.23 -8.18
N ILE A 37 -14.88 -5.93 -7.06
CA ILE A 37 -14.27 -5.67 -5.74
C ILE A 37 -13.39 -6.85 -5.25
N THR A 38 -13.62 -8.06 -5.78
CA THR A 38 -13.02 -9.33 -5.34
C THR A 38 -11.81 -9.80 -6.16
N ASP A 39 -11.56 -9.25 -7.34
CA ASP A 39 -10.44 -9.69 -8.17
C ASP A 39 -9.21 -8.88 -7.79
N CYS A 40 -8.38 -9.46 -6.92
CA CYS A 40 -7.04 -8.95 -6.65
C CYS A 40 -6.20 -9.05 -7.93
N PRO A 41 -5.85 -7.94 -8.59
CA PRO A 41 -5.04 -8.04 -9.80
C PRO A 41 -3.67 -8.64 -9.47
N ASP A 42 -2.97 -9.17 -10.48
CA ASP A 42 -1.57 -9.55 -10.30
C ASP A 42 -0.65 -8.33 -10.39
N THR A 43 -1.12 -7.25 -11.02
CA THR A 43 -0.32 -6.04 -11.23
C THR A 43 -1.17 -4.78 -11.11
N ILE A 44 -0.59 -3.73 -10.54
CA ILE A 44 -1.20 -2.39 -10.46
C ILE A 44 -0.28 -1.33 -11.07
N LEU A 45 -0.85 -0.22 -11.53
CA LEU A 45 -0.10 0.96 -11.98
C LEU A 45 -0.20 2.05 -10.93
N VAL A 46 0.94 2.47 -10.38
CA VAL A 46 0.99 3.58 -9.42
C VAL A 46 1.19 4.92 -10.15
N PRO A 47 0.84 6.06 -9.52
CA PRO A 47 0.91 7.40 -10.16
C PRO A 47 2.27 7.85 -10.65
N ASP A 48 3.37 7.26 -10.15
CA ASP A 48 4.71 7.49 -10.69
C ASP A 48 4.92 6.82 -12.08
N GLY A 49 3.90 6.14 -12.61
CA GLY A 49 3.91 5.43 -13.89
C GLY A 49 4.52 4.03 -13.82
N THR A 50 4.93 3.57 -12.64
CA THR A 50 5.53 2.25 -12.46
C THR A 50 4.49 1.16 -12.24
N GLN A 51 4.80 -0.03 -12.72
CA GLN A 51 4.00 -1.23 -12.46
C GLN A 51 4.49 -1.90 -11.17
N ARG A 52 3.56 -2.29 -10.31
CA ARG A 52 3.82 -3.12 -9.13
C ARG A 52 3.21 -4.50 -9.33
N LEU A 53 3.93 -5.54 -8.96
CA LEU A 53 3.51 -6.94 -8.98
C LEU A 53 3.03 -7.37 -7.59
N ARG A 54 1.91 -8.08 -7.51
CA ARG A 54 1.39 -8.58 -6.25
C ARG A 54 2.36 -9.59 -5.66
N LEU A 55 2.82 -9.34 -4.43
CA LEU A 55 3.60 -10.30 -3.66
C LEU A 55 2.64 -11.27 -2.97
N LEU A 56 2.65 -12.53 -3.40
CA LEU A 56 1.73 -13.56 -2.88
C LEU A 56 2.25 -14.25 -1.62
N LYS A 57 3.57 -14.30 -1.45
CA LYS A 57 4.24 -14.96 -0.32
C LYS A 57 5.46 -14.18 0.15
N SER A 58 5.77 -14.25 1.44
CA SER A 58 7.04 -13.78 1.98
C SER A 58 7.47 -14.61 3.18
N ASP A 59 8.78 -14.70 3.41
CA ASP A 59 9.25 -14.97 4.77
C ASP A 59 8.92 -13.76 5.65
N ILE A 60 8.39 -14.01 6.86
CA ILE A 60 8.02 -12.98 7.83
C ILE A 60 8.82 -13.18 9.11
N GLN A 61 9.51 -12.11 9.53
CA GLN A 61 10.11 -11.98 10.86
C GLN A 61 9.18 -11.16 11.74
N TYR A 62 9.09 -11.47 13.03
CA TYR A 62 8.29 -10.69 13.97
C TYR A 62 9.19 -10.05 15.03
N GLY A 63 9.14 -8.72 15.11
CA GLY A 63 9.94 -7.94 16.06
C GLY A 63 11.43 -8.24 15.95
N ALA A 64 12.13 -8.24 17.10
CA ALA A 64 13.57 -8.48 17.17
C ALA A 64 13.95 -9.98 17.15
N GLN A 65 13.00 -10.91 16.97
CA GLN A 65 13.30 -12.34 17.03
C GLN A 65 14.05 -12.80 15.77
N PRO A 66 15.10 -13.64 15.88
CA PRO A 66 15.86 -14.11 14.72
C PRO A 66 15.16 -15.23 13.93
N ALA A 67 14.00 -15.70 14.38
CA ALA A 67 13.24 -16.75 13.74
C ALA A 67 12.24 -16.19 12.71
N TYR A 68 11.97 -16.97 11.66
CA TYR A 68 11.09 -16.60 10.56
C TYR A 68 9.95 -17.60 10.40
N ARG A 69 8.75 -17.12 10.11
CA ARG A 69 7.74 -17.93 9.41
C ARG A 69 8.07 -17.88 7.92
N ARG A 70 8.25 -19.05 7.31
CA ARG A 70 8.66 -19.15 5.90
C ARG A 70 7.46 -19.29 4.97
N ASP A 71 7.60 -18.76 3.75
CA ASP A 71 6.61 -18.90 2.67
C ASP A 71 5.17 -18.53 3.09
N VAL A 72 5.03 -17.50 3.95
CA VAL A 72 3.73 -17.08 4.50
C VAL A 72 2.88 -16.52 3.38
N PRO A 73 1.64 -17.02 3.17
CA PRO A 73 0.69 -16.41 2.26
C PRO A 73 0.37 -14.98 2.70
N LEU A 74 0.37 -14.03 1.77
CA LEU A 74 0.11 -12.62 2.06
C LEU A 74 -1.29 -12.16 1.68
N ALA A 75 -2.18 -13.11 1.37
CA ALA A 75 -3.53 -12.82 0.92
C ALA A 75 -4.49 -12.52 2.08
N GLU A 76 -4.22 -13.02 3.28
CA GLU A 76 -5.08 -12.85 4.46
C GLU A 76 -4.33 -12.13 5.58
N TYR A 77 -5.01 -11.21 6.25
CA TYR A 77 -4.46 -10.42 7.35
C TYR A 77 -4.01 -11.29 8.51
N ASP A 78 -4.81 -12.30 8.84
CA ASP A 78 -4.58 -13.21 9.96
C ASP A 78 -3.25 -13.98 9.80
N ASP A 79 -2.87 -14.31 8.56
CA ASP A 79 -1.59 -14.95 8.26
C ASP A 79 -0.39 -14.02 8.50
N ILE A 80 -0.59 -12.70 8.46
CA ILE A 80 0.48 -11.71 8.62
C ILE A 80 0.47 -11.15 10.05
N TRP A 81 -0.59 -10.43 10.43
CA TRP A 81 -0.70 -9.67 11.68
C TRP A 81 -1.48 -10.40 12.78
N GLY A 82 -2.01 -11.59 12.49
CA GLY A 82 -2.56 -12.48 13.51
C GLY A 82 -1.50 -13.17 14.38
N HIS A 83 -0.23 -12.87 14.13
CA HIS A 83 0.94 -13.42 14.80
C HIS A 83 1.84 -12.31 15.35
N ASN A 84 2.52 -12.60 16.45
CA ASN A 84 3.57 -11.75 17.03
C ASN A 84 4.91 -12.51 17.20
N ASN A 85 4.93 -13.81 16.92
CA ASN A 85 6.15 -14.60 16.78
C ASN A 85 5.91 -15.85 15.90
N PRO A 86 6.96 -16.58 15.49
CA PRO A 86 6.78 -17.73 14.62
C PRO A 86 6.08 -18.96 15.21
N TYR A 87 5.81 -18.98 16.51
CA TYR A 87 5.34 -20.15 17.24
C TYR A 87 3.96 -19.96 17.89
N ASP A 88 3.34 -18.79 17.74
CA ASP A 88 2.01 -18.54 18.30
C ASP A 88 0.87 -19.05 17.41
N GLY A 89 -0.33 -19.08 18.01
CA GLY A 89 -1.56 -19.30 17.27
C GLY A 89 -2.02 -18.02 16.56
N VAL A 90 -2.87 -18.20 15.56
CA VAL A 90 -3.51 -17.11 14.82
C VAL A 90 -4.51 -16.39 15.73
N THR A 91 -4.39 -15.06 15.83
CA THR A 91 -5.41 -14.18 16.40
C THR A 91 -6.08 -13.43 15.27
N SER A 92 -7.39 -13.59 15.10
CA SER A 92 -8.09 -12.87 14.04
C SER A 92 -8.08 -11.37 14.22
N TRP A 93 -8.38 -10.62 13.15
CA TRP A 93 -8.56 -9.17 13.16
C TRP A 93 -9.23 -8.67 14.48
N PRO A 94 -8.65 -7.67 15.17
CA PRO A 94 -7.55 -6.80 14.76
C PRO A 94 -6.15 -7.38 15.01
N GLY A 95 -6.02 -8.70 15.16
CA GLY A 95 -4.74 -9.38 15.32
C GLY A 95 -4.13 -9.21 16.71
N VAL A 96 -2.82 -9.40 16.82
CA VAL A 96 -2.07 -9.27 18.08
C VAL A 96 -1.54 -7.86 18.25
N THR A 97 -1.83 -7.22 19.39
CA THR A 97 -1.26 -5.90 19.69
C THR A 97 0.25 -6.02 19.78
N GLY A 98 0.97 -5.12 19.12
CA GLY A 98 2.42 -5.16 19.09
C GLY A 98 3.02 -6.01 17.98
N ALA A 99 2.20 -6.64 17.12
CA ALA A 99 2.67 -7.39 15.96
C ALA A 99 3.49 -6.49 15.03
N ALA A 100 4.77 -6.82 14.84
CA ALA A 100 5.73 -6.12 13.96
C ALA A 100 6.24 -7.06 12.84
N PRO A 101 5.38 -7.47 11.89
CA PRO A 101 5.81 -8.33 10.79
C PRO A 101 6.76 -7.56 9.85
N VAL A 102 7.90 -8.16 9.55
CA VAL A 102 8.86 -7.67 8.56
C VAL A 102 8.83 -8.59 7.35
N PHE A 103 8.43 -8.06 6.20
CA PHE A 103 8.44 -8.81 4.95
C PHE A 103 9.86 -8.87 4.38
N LYS A 104 10.40 -10.09 4.19
CA LYS A 104 11.77 -10.29 3.67
C LYS A 104 11.86 -10.32 2.15
N GLN A 105 10.74 -10.41 1.45
CA GLN A 105 10.70 -10.47 -0.02
C GLN A 105 9.91 -9.31 -0.61
N PHE A 106 9.67 -8.26 0.19
CA PHE A 106 8.98 -7.06 -0.28
C PHE A 106 9.97 -6.10 -0.93
N HIS A 107 9.70 -5.72 -2.17
CA HIS A 107 10.59 -4.89 -3.00
C HIS A 107 9.79 -3.71 -3.54
N ARG A 108 10.48 -2.68 -4.01
CA ARG A 108 9.83 -1.51 -4.61
C ARG A 108 8.86 -1.85 -5.73
N TRP A 109 9.11 -2.93 -6.46
CA TRP A 109 8.26 -3.38 -7.57
C TRP A 109 7.08 -4.23 -7.13
N ASN A 110 6.83 -4.34 -5.83
CA ASN A 110 5.76 -5.14 -5.30
C ASN A 110 4.70 -4.32 -4.59
N TYR A 111 3.54 -4.92 -4.47
CA TYR A 111 2.54 -4.52 -3.50
C TYR A 111 2.00 -5.74 -2.76
N VAL A 112 1.51 -5.53 -1.55
CA VAL A 112 0.79 -6.53 -0.76
C VAL A 112 -0.65 -6.04 -0.62
N ALA A 113 -1.59 -6.97 -0.69
CA ALA A 113 -2.99 -6.73 -0.44
C ALA A 113 -3.54 -7.92 0.35
N ALA A 114 -3.80 -7.69 1.63
CA ALA A 114 -4.26 -8.71 2.56
C ALA A 114 -5.70 -8.43 2.98
N HIS A 115 -6.56 -9.41 2.78
CA HIS A 115 -7.97 -9.38 3.13
C HIS A 115 -8.18 -9.50 4.65
N PHE A 116 -9.17 -8.80 5.19
CA PHE A 116 -9.69 -9.04 6.53
C PHE A 116 -11.17 -8.75 6.62
N HIS A 117 -11.84 -9.45 7.54
CA HIS A 117 -13.23 -9.21 7.88
C HIS A 117 -13.32 -8.61 9.28
N THR A 118 -14.06 -7.51 9.43
CA THR A 118 -14.30 -6.90 10.74
C THR A 118 -15.35 -7.69 11.53
N PRO A 119 -15.26 -7.75 12.87
CA PRO A 119 -16.24 -8.47 13.66
C PRO A 119 -17.63 -7.83 13.57
N ALA A 120 -18.67 -8.65 13.56
CA ALA A 120 -20.05 -8.18 13.56
C ALA A 120 -20.44 -7.38 14.83
N THR A 121 -19.78 -7.67 15.95
CA THR A 121 -19.96 -6.93 17.21
C THR A 121 -18.68 -6.23 17.59
N VAL A 122 -18.72 -4.90 17.68
CA VAL A 122 -17.60 -4.05 18.08
C VAL A 122 -17.94 -3.30 19.36
N VAL A 123 -16.96 -3.22 20.26
CA VAL A 123 -17.10 -2.40 21.47
C VAL A 123 -17.09 -0.92 21.06
N PRO A 124 -17.93 -0.05 21.66
CA PRO A 124 -17.89 1.38 21.38
C PRO A 124 -16.49 1.97 21.58
N GLY A 125 -16.00 2.69 20.57
CA GLY A 125 -14.67 3.28 20.60
C GLY A 125 -13.53 2.28 20.33
N MET A 126 -13.80 1.10 19.76
CA MET A 126 -12.74 0.21 19.29
C MET A 126 -11.93 0.89 18.16
N PHE A 127 -10.62 0.99 18.36
CA PHE A 127 -9.66 1.60 17.44
C PHE A 127 -8.34 0.84 17.46
N GLY A 128 -7.45 1.22 16.54
CA GLY A 128 -6.05 0.84 16.55
C GLY A 128 -5.27 1.62 15.52
N SER A 129 -3.98 1.34 15.44
CA SER A 129 -3.11 2.00 14.47
C SER A 129 -2.19 1.02 13.77
N PHE A 130 -1.81 1.38 12.55
CA PHE A 130 -0.64 0.87 11.87
C PHE A 130 0.42 1.97 11.88
N VAL A 131 1.65 1.63 12.25
CA VAL A 131 2.80 2.53 12.15
C VAL A 131 3.87 1.86 11.30
N ASN A 132 4.79 2.66 10.77
CA ASN A 132 5.99 2.17 10.07
C ASN A 132 7.17 2.16 11.06
N PRO A 133 7.26 1.16 11.97
CA PRO A 133 8.40 1.07 12.85
C PRO A 133 9.58 0.61 12.02
N ALA A 134 10.68 1.31 12.18
CA ALA A 134 11.91 0.82 11.66
C ALA A 134 12.98 1.28 12.64
N SER A 135 13.66 0.31 13.26
CA SER A 135 14.83 0.57 14.09
C SER A 135 16.05 1.02 13.27
N VAL A 136 15.90 1.01 11.94
CA VAL A 136 16.85 1.37 10.88
C VAL A 136 16.02 2.05 9.79
N PRO A 137 16.49 3.10 9.09
CA PRO A 137 15.76 3.73 7.99
C PRO A 137 15.17 2.73 6.97
N SER A 138 13.87 2.44 7.12
CA SER A 138 13.09 1.69 6.12
C SER A 138 12.63 2.65 5.03
N PRO A 139 12.39 2.14 3.81
CA PRO A 139 11.74 2.94 2.80
C PRO A 139 10.40 3.52 3.28
N HIS A 140 10.04 4.65 2.67
CA HIS A 140 8.74 5.25 2.80
C HIS A 140 7.67 4.29 2.30
N THR A 141 6.54 4.27 3.00
CA THR A 141 5.45 3.33 2.72
C THR A 141 4.17 4.09 2.44
N THR A 142 3.47 3.67 1.39
CA THR A 142 2.06 4.06 1.20
C THR A 142 1.20 2.87 1.57
N ILE A 143 0.20 3.11 2.41
CA ILE A 143 -0.76 2.11 2.87
C ILE A 143 -2.18 2.60 2.66
N ALA A 144 -3.08 1.67 2.35
CA ALA A 144 -4.51 1.94 2.30
C ALA A 144 -5.30 0.83 2.99
N ILE A 145 -6.43 1.19 3.58
CA ILE A 145 -7.53 0.25 3.84
C ILE A 145 -8.63 0.58 2.84
N SER A 146 -9.03 -0.40 2.03
CA SER A 146 -10.02 -0.23 0.97
C SER A 146 -11.01 -1.38 0.95
N TYR A 147 -12.14 -1.21 0.26
CA TYR A 147 -13.04 -2.31 -0.06
C TYR A 147 -12.46 -3.22 -1.16
N ALA A 148 -11.59 -2.70 -2.02
CA ALA A 148 -11.07 -3.40 -3.19
C ALA A 148 -9.58 -3.72 -3.06
N CYS A 149 -9.19 -4.92 -3.47
CA CYS A 149 -7.81 -5.39 -3.38
C CYS A 149 -6.85 -4.57 -4.26
N GLY A 150 -5.73 -4.11 -3.69
CA GLY A 150 -4.74 -3.29 -4.42
C GLY A 150 -5.18 -1.85 -4.69
N ASP A 151 -6.30 -1.39 -4.12
CA ASP A 151 -6.79 -0.03 -4.28
C ASP A 151 -6.12 0.96 -3.29
N PHE A 152 -5.67 2.08 -3.84
CA PHE A 152 -5.06 3.19 -3.11
C PHE A 152 -5.75 4.53 -3.41
N SER A 153 -6.97 4.51 -3.95
CA SER A 153 -7.65 5.74 -4.38
C SER A 153 -9.17 5.73 -4.21
N ARG A 154 -9.89 4.85 -4.91
CA ARG A 154 -11.32 5.05 -5.19
C ARG A 154 -12.24 4.38 -4.18
N TRP A 155 -11.88 3.21 -3.72
CA TRP A 155 -12.70 2.33 -2.89
C TRP A 155 -12.29 2.42 -1.42
N LEU A 156 -11.89 3.61 -0.98
CA LEU A 156 -11.55 3.90 0.40
C LEU A 156 -12.84 4.14 1.22
N PRO A 157 -12.98 3.55 2.43
CA PRO A 157 -14.13 3.79 3.32
C PRO A 157 -14.23 5.25 3.76
N SER A 158 -13.09 5.88 3.98
CA SER A 158 -12.97 7.30 4.30
C SER A 158 -11.61 7.85 3.87
N PRO A 159 -11.42 9.19 3.79
CA PRO A 159 -10.13 9.78 3.46
C PRO A 159 -8.99 9.37 4.42
N GLY A 160 -9.30 9.13 5.70
CA GLY A 160 -8.34 8.66 6.70
C GLY A 160 -7.87 7.21 6.51
N CYS A 161 -8.40 6.49 5.52
CA CYS A 161 -7.97 5.14 5.17
C CYS A 161 -6.80 5.09 4.18
N LEU A 162 -6.18 6.22 3.84
CA LEU A 162 -5.00 6.28 2.98
C LEU A 162 -3.93 7.12 3.65
N ALA A 163 -2.72 6.56 3.74
CA ALA A 163 -1.53 7.28 4.14
C ALA A 163 -0.46 7.10 3.09
N ARG A 164 0.02 8.23 2.56
CA ARG A 164 0.97 8.28 1.46
C ARG A 164 2.35 8.64 1.99
N ASP A 165 3.37 8.01 1.42
CA ASP A 165 4.76 8.41 1.62
C ASP A 165 5.15 8.54 3.10
N VAL A 166 4.69 7.59 3.92
CA VAL A 166 4.90 7.61 5.36
C VAL A 166 6.36 7.22 5.63
N PRO A 167 7.18 8.14 6.20
CA PRO A 167 8.57 7.84 6.48
C PRO A 167 8.67 6.76 7.56
N SER A 168 9.83 6.13 7.63
CA SER A 168 10.20 5.27 8.74
C SER A 168 10.40 6.07 10.04
N ALA A 169 10.74 5.37 11.14
CA ALA A 169 10.84 5.91 12.52
C ALA A 169 9.49 6.14 13.23
N ASP A 170 8.67 5.08 13.29
CA ASP A 170 7.38 5.07 13.99
C ASP A 170 6.38 6.08 13.41
N GLY A 171 6.51 6.39 12.12
CA GLY A 171 5.54 7.18 11.39
C GLY A 171 4.16 6.54 11.46
N MET A 172 3.18 7.28 11.96
CA MET A 172 1.78 6.84 11.95
C MET A 172 1.35 6.64 10.50
N MET A 173 0.96 5.42 10.15
CA MET A 173 0.45 5.13 8.84
C MET A 173 -1.07 5.31 8.83
N ILE A 174 -1.82 4.36 9.39
CA ILE A 174 -3.28 4.46 9.46
C ILE A 174 -3.72 4.35 10.90
N PHE A 175 -4.47 5.35 11.37
CA PHE A 175 -5.30 5.20 12.55
C PHE A 175 -6.70 4.77 12.10
N TRP A 176 -7.23 3.66 12.61
CA TRP A 176 -8.56 3.18 12.27
C TRP A 176 -9.46 3.18 13.50
N GLN A 177 -10.74 3.44 13.27
CA GLN A 177 -11.74 3.45 14.33
C GLN A 177 -13.09 3.06 13.75
N PHE A 178 -13.85 2.25 14.49
CA PHE A 178 -15.21 1.93 14.09
C PHE A 178 -16.15 3.13 14.26
N ASN A 179 -16.91 3.45 13.21
CA ASN A 179 -17.94 4.49 13.21
C ASN A 179 -17.41 5.86 13.71
N THR A 180 -16.25 6.27 13.22
CA THR A 180 -15.61 7.52 13.67
C THR A 180 -16.42 8.75 13.25
N SER A 181 -16.43 9.78 14.10
CA SER A 181 -16.95 11.11 13.74
C SER A 181 -15.93 11.96 12.98
N SER A 182 -14.70 11.47 12.80
CA SER A 182 -13.59 12.20 12.19
C SER A 182 -12.98 11.40 11.03
N PRO A 183 -13.73 11.13 9.94
CA PRO A 183 -13.32 10.26 8.84
C PRO A 183 -12.11 10.77 8.04
N ALA A 184 -11.71 12.02 8.23
CA ALA A 184 -10.49 12.60 7.65
C ALA A 184 -9.22 12.30 8.47
N LEU A 185 -9.35 11.95 9.75
CA LEU A 185 -8.24 11.68 10.68
C LEU A 185 -8.16 10.21 11.08
N ALA A 186 -9.24 9.46 10.89
CA ALA A 186 -9.34 8.04 11.17
C ALA A 186 -9.98 7.31 10.00
N CYS A 187 -9.47 6.13 9.68
CA CYS A 187 -10.13 5.21 8.77
C CYS A 187 -11.44 4.71 9.41
N ASP A 188 -12.57 5.05 8.78
CA ASP A 188 -13.91 4.72 9.28
C ASP A 188 -14.29 3.29 8.90
N LEU A 189 -14.03 2.36 9.83
CA LEU A 189 -14.40 0.96 9.63
C LEU A 189 -15.84 0.70 10.04
N ARG A 190 -16.49 -0.21 9.32
CA ARG A 190 -17.82 -0.74 9.64
C ARG A 190 -17.71 -2.16 10.15
N PRO A 191 -18.57 -2.56 11.12
CA PRO A 191 -18.62 -3.95 11.57
C PRO A 191 -19.14 -4.86 10.45
N ASP A 192 -18.83 -6.15 10.53
CA ASP A 192 -19.31 -7.18 9.59
C ASP A 192 -18.99 -6.85 8.12
N THR A 193 -17.78 -6.34 7.86
CA THR A 193 -17.40 -5.81 6.54
C THR A 193 -16.02 -6.29 6.13
N ASP A 194 -15.91 -6.71 4.87
CA ASP A 194 -14.65 -7.10 4.24
C ASP A 194 -13.87 -5.88 3.75
N TYR A 195 -12.56 -5.92 4.01
CA TYR A 195 -11.61 -4.89 3.60
C TYR A 195 -10.30 -5.54 3.16
N TYR A 196 -9.46 -4.74 2.50
CA TYR A 196 -8.08 -5.07 2.20
C TYR A 196 -7.16 -4.04 2.83
N ILE A 197 -6.07 -4.50 3.44
CA ILE A 197 -4.91 -3.66 3.76
C ILE A 197 -3.92 -3.77 2.61
N ASN A 198 -3.74 -2.66 1.89
CA ASN A 198 -2.86 -2.57 0.72
C ASN A 198 -1.59 -1.81 1.10
N VAL A 199 -0.43 -2.34 0.73
CA VAL A 199 0.88 -1.76 1.07
C VAL A 199 1.75 -1.69 -0.18
N ILE A 200 2.34 -0.53 -0.44
CA ILE A 200 3.39 -0.30 -1.45
C ILE A 200 4.56 0.47 -0.83
N GLN A 201 5.74 0.28 -1.40
CA GLN A 201 6.86 1.21 -1.20
C GLN A 201 6.60 2.51 -1.96
N ALA A 202 6.87 3.65 -1.32
CA ALA A 202 6.62 4.98 -1.87
C ALA A 202 7.87 5.67 -2.43
N ASP A 203 9.08 5.25 -2.05
CA ASP A 203 10.30 5.90 -2.53
C ASP A 203 10.52 5.74 -4.03
N ALA A 204 10.79 6.87 -4.69
CA ALA A 204 11.15 6.93 -6.11
C ALA A 204 12.64 6.62 -6.37
N VAL A 205 13.49 6.71 -5.34
CA VAL A 205 14.95 6.58 -5.45
C VAL A 205 15.41 5.37 -4.65
N TYR A 206 16.46 4.70 -5.12
CA TYR A 206 17.12 3.60 -4.42
C TYR A 206 17.52 4.04 -3.00
N ASP A 207 16.91 3.43 -1.99
CA ASP A 207 17.31 3.57 -0.61
C ASP A 207 18.50 2.63 -0.33
N PRO A 208 19.65 3.15 0.16
CA PRO A 208 20.83 2.34 0.44
C PRO A 208 20.62 1.21 1.47
N GLU A 209 19.49 1.17 2.18
CA GLU A 209 19.18 0.13 3.16
C GLU A 209 18.42 -1.08 2.59
N CYS A 210 18.06 -1.05 1.31
CA CYS A 210 17.65 -2.27 0.63
C CYS A 210 18.89 -3.17 0.38
N SER A 211 18.82 -4.44 0.81
CA SER A 211 19.87 -5.41 0.46
C SER A 211 19.67 -5.83 -1.00
N GLY A 212 20.22 -5.04 -1.92
CA GLY A 212 19.88 -5.12 -3.33
C GLY A 212 18.47 -4.55 -3.57
N ASP A 213 17.58 -5.34 -4.18
CA ASP A 213 16.17 -4.94 -4.38
C ASP A 213 15.28 -5.26 -3.15
N ILE A 214 15.85 -5.85 -2.08
CA ILE A 214 15.11 -6.29 -0.90
C ILE A 214 14.99 -5.21 0.15
N CYS A 215 13.78 -4.73 0.42
CA CYS A 215 13.54 -3.70 1.42
C CYS A 215 12.66 -4.26 2.55
N THR A 216 13.11 -4.10 3.79
CA THR A 216 12.36 -4.57 4.97
C THR A 216 11.29 -3.56 5.35
N ILE A 217 10.04 -3.82 5.00
CA ILE A 217 8.90 -3.04 5.51
C ILE A 217 8.29 -3.76 6.70
N SER A 218 8.05 -3.02 7.78
CA SER A 218 7.68 -3.58 9.08
C SER A 218 6.35 -3.06 9.64
N PRO A 219 5.23 -3.02 8.89
CA PRO A 219 4.04 -2.31 9.35
C PRO A 219 3.52 -2.90 10.67
N TRP A 220 3.55 -2.10 11.74
CA TRP A 220 3.24 -2.57 13.10
C TRP A 220 1.91 -2.10 13.60
N ARG A 221 1.23 -2.97 14.33
CA ARG A 221 -0.01 -2.61 14.99
C ARG A 221 0.26 -1.96 16.36
N GLY A 222 -0.07 -0.68 16.44
CA GLY A 222 -0.09 0.09 17.69
C GLY A 222 -1.45 0.07 18.38
N GLY A 223 -1.40 -0.03 19.70
CA GLY A 223 -2.55 -0.02 20.60
C GLY A 223 -3.17 1.36 20.75
#